data_AF-A0AB35XFG7-F1
#
_entry.id   AF-A0AB35XFG7-F1
#
_cell.length_a   1.000
_cell.length_b   1.000
_cell.length_c   1.000
_cell.angle_alpha   90.00
_cell.angle_beta   90.00
_cell.angle_gamma   90.00
#
_symmetry.space_group_name_H-M   'P 1'
#
loop_
_entity.id
_entity.type
_entity.pdbx_description
1 polymer ?
#
loop_
_entity_poly.entity_id
_entity_poly.type
_entity_poly.pdbx_seq_one_letter_code
_entity_poly.pdbx_strand_id
1 'polypeptide(L)'
;MTTSCSAPRPPRVLSIAGTDPSGGAGTAADTKSITAAGGYAMTVVTCLVAQNTTGVRAVHTPPTEFLSEQLAAVSEDVTVDAVKTGMLGTARIITTVSDWLDRLDPRVLVVDPVMIATSGDRLLAPDAEAAMREFCRRATVITPNIPELAVLCQTEPAKDAEEALEQARGWARQTGVAVIVKTGHLDSRRVDNIWVTPEGTTYTAQTTRVETTNTHGTGCSLSSALATRLGAGDAPGDALLWVTDWLHESIQHGAALRVGHGQGPVDHSHRARRLAADASATAWFAPIEPLESPETLVGSPEPAPTAAVAPVGPWTTALWQASADLARRIQASDFVAALVDGTLTGHAFNFYLGQDAQYLASYSRALAALAARAVDPQDSVWWAQSSQTCIVEEAALHRTWLEGCDQVPAGPVTTAYTDFLLARTLGDDYVVGVASVLPCFWLYAQVGAGLPEVPEGHPYALWLDTYRDPEFTKATSHTLSVVEKAFQQAGPAARARAAHAYLTACRHELEFFDQAMRV
;
A
#
# COMPACT_ATOMS: atom_id res chain seq x y z
N MET A 1 -15.46 24.00 26.31
CA MET A 1 -15.57 24.34 24.89
C MET A 1 -15.21 23.09 24.10
N THR A 2 -16.22 22.33 23.70
CA THR A 2 -16.05 21.18 22.81
C THR A 2 -15.77 21.73 21.42
N THR A 3 -14.52 21.72 20.99
CA THR A 3 -14.18 21.87 19.57
C THR A 3 -14.90 20.73 18.86
N SER A 4 -15.99 21.07 18.17
CA SER A 4 -16.61 20.14 17.23
C SER A 4 -15.54 19.81 16.22
N CYS A 5 -14.98 18.61 16.29
CA CYS A 5 -14.06 18.07 15.30
C CYS A 5 -14.91 17.83 14.05
N SER A 6 -15.24 18.89 13.30
CA SER A 6 -15.88 18.74 12.02
C SER A 6 -14.85 18.06 11.14
N ALA A 7 -15.12 16.82 10.73
CA ALA A 7 -14.27 16.13 9.77
C ALA A 7 -13.96 17.07 8.59
N PRO A 8 -12.70 17.14 8.14
CA PRO A 8 -12.35 18.00 7.02
C PRO A 8 -13.26 17.66 5.84
N ARG A 9 -13.85 18.70 5.23
CA ARG A 9 -14.73 18.49 4.07
C ARG A 9 -13.88 17.95 2.92
N PRO A 10 -14.34 16.92 2.19
CA PRO A 10 -13.67 16.44 0.99
C PRO A 10 -13.38 17.60 0.01
N PRO A 11 -12.17 17.69 -0.57
CA PRO A 11 -11.89 18.71 -1.59
C PRO A 11 -12.77 18.45 -2.82
N ARG A 12 -13.36 19.51 -3.36
CA ARG A 12 -14.16 19.51 -4.59
C ARG A 12 -13.21 19.69 -5.78
N VAL A 13 -12.94 18.60 -6.50
CA VAL A 13 -11.93 18.56 -7.56
C VAL A 13 -12.61 18.46 -8.91
N LEU A 14 -12.30 19.39 -9.81
CA LEU A 14 -12.81 19.39 -11.19
C LEU A 14 -11.82 18.74 -12.15
N SER A 15 -12.22 17.65 -12.78
CA SER A 15 -11.54 17.11 -13.97
C SER A 15 -12.09 17.75 -15.25
N ILE A 16 -11.19 18.25 -16.09
CA ILE A 16 -11.48 18.73 -17.44
C ILE A 16 -10.75 17.82 -18.43
N ALA A 17 -11.46 16.86 -19.05
CA ALA A 17 -10.85 15.85 -19.90
C ALA A 17 -11.86 15.22 -20.90
N GLY A 18 -11.36 14.40 -21.81
CA GLY A 18 -12.20 13.54 -22.66
C GLY A 18 -12.70 12.30 -21.91
N THR A 19 -13.74 11.66 -22.42
CA THR A 19 -14.28 10.40 -21.86
C THR A 19 -13.46 9.19 -22.30
N ASP A 20 -13.35 8.16 -21.47
CA ASP A 20 -13.06 6.78 -21.91
C ASP A 20 -14.19 5.88 -21.43
N PRO A 21 -15.04 5.35 -22.33
CA PRO A 21 -16.21 4.58 -21.96
C PRO A 21 -15.87 3.19 -21.41
N SER A 22 -14.64 2.69 -21.62
CA SER A 22 -14.17 1.47 -20.94
C SER A 22 -13.85 1.69 -19.46
N GLY A 23 -13.78 2.95 -19.04
CA GLY A 23 -13.58 3.35 -17.66
C GLY A 23 -12.14 3.25 -17.16
N GLY A 24 -11.16 3.02 -18.05
CA GLY A 24 -9.76 2.88 -17.68
C GLY A 24 -8.99 4.20 -17.62
N ALA A 25 -9.36 5.18 -18.45
CA ALA A 25 -8.74 6.51 -18.54
C ALA A 25 -9.79 7.64 -18.54
N GLY A 26 -9.37 8.85 -18.94
CA GLY A 26 -10.24 10.02 -19.12
C GLY A 26 -10.98 10.42 -17.85
N THR A 27 -12.13 11.08 -18.02
CA THR A 27 -12.97 11.53 -16.89
C THR A 27 -13.43 10.39 -15.96
N ALA A 28 -13.52 9.17 -16.46
CA ALA A 28 -13.88 8.00 -15.65
C ALA A 28 -12.75 7.60 -14.68
N ALA A 29 -11.51 7.52 -15.16
CA ALA A 29 -10.35 7.31 -14.30
C ALA A 29 -10.17 8.47 -13.33
N ASP A 30 -10.34 9.70 -13.80
CA ASP A 30 -10.24 10.89 -12.96
C ASP A 30 -11.23 10.84 -11.79
N THR A 31 -12.49 10.52 -12.07
CA THR A 31 -13.53 10.39 -11.04
C THR A 31 -13.17 9.32 -10.01
N LYS A 32 -12.70 8.16 -10.46
CA LYS A 32 -12.30 7.05 -9.58
C LYS A 32 -11.10 7.43 -8.72
N SER A 33 -10.09 8.07 -9.30
CA SER A 33 -8.89 8.52 -8.59
C SER A 33 -9.16 9.62 -7.59
N ILE A 34 -9.99 10.60 -7.94
CA ILE A 34 -10.42 11.66 -7.02
C ILE A 34 -11.16 11.04 -5.84
N THR A 35 -12.09 10.12 -6.11
CA THR A 35 -12.84 9.42 -5.06
C THR A 35 -11.91 8.60 -4.16
N ALA A 36 -10.97 7.85 -4.74
CA ALA A 36 -9.99 7.05 -3.99
C ALA A 36 -9.05 7.91 -3.14
N ALA A 37 -8.72 9.12 -3.60
CA ALA A 37 -7.92 10.10 -2.88
C ALA A 37 -8.70 10.90 -1.82
N GLY A 38 -10.00 10.64 -1.66
CA GLY A 38 -10.87 11.25 -0.65
C GLY A 38 -11.51 12.58 -1.07
N GLY A 39 -11.52 12.90 -2.37
CA GLY A 39 -12.16 14.09 -2.93
C GLY A 39 -13.57 13.85 -3.46
N TYR A 40 -14.31 14.95 -3.64
CA TYR A 40 -15.56 14.98 -4.39
C TYR A 40 -15.25 15.30 -5.85
N ALA A 41 -15.53 14.34 -6.74
CA ALA A 41 -15.25 14.49 -8.17
C ALA A 41 -16.33 15.27 -8.90
N MET A 42 -15.90 16.25 -9.68
CA MET A 42 -16.69 16.94 -10.69
C MET A 42 -16.02 16.75 -12.05
N THR A 43 -16.81 16.71 -13.11
CA THR A 43 -16.27 16.47 -14.47
C THR A 43 -16.86 17.44 -15.47
N VAL A 44 -15.99 18.00 -16.30
CA VAL A 44 -16.35 18.75 -17.51
C VAL A 44 -15.72 18.03 -18.70
N VAL A 45 -16.54 17.70 -19.69
CA VAL A 45 -16.13 16.87 -20.81
C VAL A 45 -15.69 17.73 -21.99
N THR A 46 -14.43 17.56 -22.42
CA THR A 46 -13.88 18.26 -23.60
C THR A 46 -14.28 17.57 -24.91
N CYS A 47 -14.40 16.24 -24.88
CA CYS A 47 -14.79 15.43 -26.03
C CYS A 47 -15.25 14.03 -25.60
N LEU A 48 -16.07 13.42 -26.46
CA LEU A 48 -16.54 12.06 -26.33
C LEU A 48 -15.66 11.16 -27.18
N VAL A 49 -15.11 10.10 -26.59
CA VAL A 49 -14.23 9.15 -27.28
C VAL A 49 -14.89 7.79 -27.32
N ALA A 50 -14.97 7.19 -28.51
CA ALA A 50 -15.27 5.78 -28.66
C ALA A 50 -13.96 5.00 -28.52
N GLN A 51 -13.61 4.63 -27.29
CA GLN A 51 -12.37 3.93 -26.95
C GLN A 51 -12.65 2.64 -26.18
N ASN A 52 -11.73 1.68 -26.27
CA ASN A 52 -11.65 0.55 -25.36
C ASN A 52 -10.20 0.12 -25.12
N THR A 53 -9.99 -1.02 -24.45
CA THR A 53 -8.65 -1.55 -24.15
C THR A 53 -7.80 -1.87 -25.38
N THR A 54 -8.37 -1.86 -26.60
CA THR A 54 -7.66 -2.13 -27.85
C THR A 54 -7.34 -0.87 -28.67
N GLY A 55 -7.75 0.32 -28.21
CA GLY A 55 -7.43 1.59 -28.85
C GLY A 55 -8.63 2.52 -29.08
N VAL A 56 -8.37 3.64 -29.76
CA VAL A 56 -9.36 4.67 -30.07
C VAL A 56 -10.01 4.40 -31.45
N ARG A 57 -11.34 4.50 -31.53
CA ARG A 57 -12.09 4.29 -32.79
C ARG A 57 -12.64 5.59 -33.38
N ALA A 58 -13.06 6.52 -32.53
CA ALA A 58 -13.58 7.81 -32.95
C ALA A 58 -13.48 8.83 -31.82
N VAL A 59 -13.35 10.11 -32.17
CA VAL A 59 -13.41 11.25 -31.25
C VAL A 59 -14.49 12.20 -31.77
N HIS A 60 -15.43 12.57 -30.91
CA HIS A 60 -16.42 13.60 -31.16
C HIS A 60 -16.17 14.78 -30.23
N THR A 61 -15.88 15.93 -30.81
CA THR A 61 -15.60 17.17 -30.07
C THR A 61 -16.80 18.11 -30.17
N PRO A 62 -17.57 18.33 -29.09
CA PRO A 62 -18.65 19.30 -29.08
C PRO A 62 -18.16 20.73 -29.36
N PRO A 63 -19.07 21.65 -29.75
CA PRO A 63 -18.75 23.07 -29.83
C PRO A 63 -18.24 23.64 -28.49
N THR A 64 -17.31 24.58 -28.53
CA THR A 64 -16.66 25.15 -27.34
C THR A 64 -17.59 26.04 -26.51
N GLU A 65 -18.69 26.48 -27.09
CA GLU A 65 -19.78 27.17 -26.40
C GLU A 65 -20.39 26.24 -25.33
N PHE A 66 -20.61 24.97 -25.67
CA PHE A 66 -21.12 23.99 -24.71
C PHE A 66 -20.09 23.62 -23.65
N LEU A 67 -18.79 23.61 -23.98
CA LEU A 67 -17.72 23.50 -22.98
C LEU A 67 -17.76 24.69 -21.99
N SER A 68 -17.97 25.90 -22.50
CA SER A 68 -18.08 27.10 -21.67
C SER A 68 -19.29 27.04 -20.74
N GLU A 69 -20.44 26.57 -21.23
CA GLU A 69 -21.65 26.35 -20.43
C GLU A 69 -21.42 25.31 -19.31
N GLN A 70 -20.76 24.20 -19.61
CA GLN A 70 -20.40 23.20 -18.58
C GLN A 70 -19.50 23.79 -17.48
N LEU A 71 -18.45 24.52 -17.88
CA LEU A 71 -17.51 25.16 -16.96
C LEU A 71 -18.22 26.20 -16.08
N ALA A 72 -19.06 27.05 -16.69
CA ALA A 72 -19.86 28.04 -15.98
C ALA A 72 -20.80 27.40 -14.96
N ALA A 73 -21.60 26.42 -15.39
CA ALA A 73 -22.56 25.74 -14.53
C ALA A 73 -21.93 25.13 -13.28
N VAL A 74 -20.72 24.58 -13.38
CA VAL A 74 -19.98 24.07 -12.21
C VAL A 74 -19.55 25.22 -11.30
N SER A 75 -18.86 26.22 -11.84
CA SER A 75 -18.28 27.31 -11.04
C SER A 75 -19.29 28.30 -10.45
N GLU A 76 -20.50 28.37 -11.00
CA GLU A 76 -21.58 29.22 -10.51
C GLU A 76 -22.22 28.70 -9.21
N ASP A 77 -22.19 27.37 -8.99
CA ASP A 77 -22.84 26.72 -7.85
C ASP A 77 -21.82 26.10 -6.87
N VAL A 78 -20.73 25.52 -7.39
CA VAL A 78 -19.80 24.73 -6.59
C VAL A 78 -18.44 25.41 -6.52
N THR A 79 -17.96 25.67 -5.30
CA THR A 79 -16.58 26.10 -5.09
C THR A 79 -15.61 25.00 -5.55
N VAL A 80 -14.65 25.35 -6.39
CA VAL A 80 -13.64 24.42 -6.93
C VAL A 80 -12.35 24.57 -6.13
N ASP A 81 -11.95 23.52 -5.39
CA ASP A 81 -10.73 23.58 -4.56
C ASP A 81 -9.47 23.23 -5.35
N ALA A 82 -9.61 22.38 -6.38
CA ALA A 82 -8.54 22.01 -7.29
C ALA A 82 -9.08 21.69 -8.69
N VAL A 83 -8.27 21.96 -9.72
CA VAL A 83 -8.56 21.59 -11.10
C VAL A 83 -7.48 20.64 -11.60
N LYS A 84 -7.90 19.58 -12.28
CA LYS A 84 -7.05 18.70 -13.09
C LYS A 84 -7.46 18.81 -14.55
N THR A 85 -6.50 19.01 -15.44
CA THR A 85 -6.75 18.90 -16.89
C THR A 85 -6.12 17.64 -17.46
N GLY A 86 -6.85 16.94 -18.32
CA GLY A 86 -6.34 15.83 -19.14
C GLY A 86 -6.31 16.18 -20.62
N MET A 87 -6.88 15.32 -21.46
CA MET A 87 -6.93 15.55 -22.91
C MET A 87 -7.76 16.79 -23.30
N LEU A 88 -7.08 17.83 -23.78
CA LEU A 88 -7.69 19.06 -24.30
C LEU A 88 -7.84 19.06 -25.83
N GLY A 89 -7.00 18.32 -26.55
CA GLY A 89 -7.18 17.99 -27.98
C GLY A 89 -6.89 19.10 -29.00
N THR A 90 -7.35 20.34 -28.78
CA THR A 90 -7.22 21.45 -29.75
C THR A 90 -6.86 22.77 -29.09
N ALA A 91 -6.23 23.69 -29.85
CA ALA A 91 -5.91 25.03 -29.38
C ALA A 91 -7.15 25.79 -28.90
N ARG A 92 -8.30 25.63 -29.59
CA ARG A 92 -9.56 26.31 -29.21
C ARG A 92 -10.09 25.85 -27.85
N ILE A 93 -10.00 24.55 -27.54
CA ILE A 93 -10.36 24.03 -26.21
C ILE A 93 -9.39 24.56 -25.16
N ILE A 94 -8.08 24.56 -25.44
CA ILE A 94 -7.06 25.10 -24.53
C ILE A 94 -7.36 26.57 -24.21
N THR A 95 -7.68 27.40 -25.21
CA THR A 95 -8.07 28.80 -25.01
C THR A 95 -9.35 28.91 -24.18
N THR A 96 -10.38 28.13 -24.48
CA THR A 96 -11.65 28.16 -23.73
C THR A 96 -11.45 27.84 -22.25
N VAL A 97 -10.65 26.80 -21.95
CA VAL A 97 -10.31 26.41 -20.58
C VAL A 97 -9.43 27.48 -19.91
N SER A 98 -8.48 28.06 -20.65
CA SER A 98 -7.62 29.15 -20.17
C SER A 98 -8.43 30.35 -19.72
N ASP A 99 -9.34 30.82 -20.57
CA ASP A 99 -10.18 31.98 -20.28
C ASP A 99 -11.06 31.76 -19.04
N TRP A 100 -11.56 30.54 -18.85
CA TRP A 100 -12.34 30.19 -17.66
C TRP A 100 -11.47 30.12 -16.41
N LEU A 101 -10.28 29.51 -16.49
CA LEU A 101 -9.34 29.44 -15.38
C LEU A 101 -8.88 30.84 -14.93
N ASP A 102 -8.74 31.80 -15.84
CA ASP A 102 -8.39 33.20 -15.50
C ASP A 102 -9.46 33.89 -14.66
N ARG A 103 -10.72 33.45 -14.77
CA ARG A 103 -11.84 33.94 -13.95
C ARG A 103 -11.98 33.18 -12.64
N LEU A 104 -11.67 31.88 -12.64
CA LEU A 104 -11.77 31.04 -11.44
C LEU A 104 -10.60 31.28 -10.47
N ASP A 105 -9.38 31.41 -10.97
CA ASP A 105 -8.12 31.47 -10.21
C ASP A 105 -7.99 30.33 -9.17
N PRO A 106 -7.95 29.05 -9.61
CA PRO A 106 -7.94 27.93 -8.67
C PRO A 106 -6.62 27.87 -7.89
N ARG A 107 -6.72 27.58 -6.59
CA ARG A 107 -5.56 27.40 -5.71
C ARG A 107 -4.59 26.32 -6.21
N VAL A 108 -5.13 25.24 -6.77
CA VAL A 108 -4.37 24.11 -7.31
C VAL A 108 -4.81 23.83 -8.74
N LEU A 109 -3.86 23.88 -9.67
CA LEU A 109 -4.02 23.44 -11.05
C LEU A 109 -2.98 22.37 -11.38
N VAL A 110 -3.42 21.14 -11.58
CA VAL A 110 -2.58 20.04 -12.07
C VAL A 110 -2.85 19.84 -13.56
N VAL A 111 -1.82 19.97 -14.38
CA VAL A 111 -1.93 19.75 -15.84
C VAL A 111 -1.25 18.45 -16.21
N ASP A 112 -2.04 17.48 -16.69
CA ASP A 112 -1.55 16.30 -17.38
C ASP A 112 -1.52 16.62 -18.88
N PRO A 113 -0.34 16.89 -19.47
CA PRO A 113 -0.23 17.42 -20.83
C PRO A 113 -0.39 16.28 -21.85
N VAL A 114 -1.56 15.65 -21.90
CA VAL A 114 -1.84 14.48 -22.74
C VAL A 114 -1.70 14.85 -24.21
N MET A 115 -0.64 14.33 -24.85
CA MET A 115 -0.39 14.53 -26.29
C MET A 115 -0.64 13.26 -27.11
N ILE A 116 -0.39 12.09 -26.52
CA ILE A 116 -0.44 10.78 -27.17
C ILE A 116 -1.15 9.78 -26.23
N ALA A 117 -2.01 8.93 -26.78
CA ALA A 117 -2.70 7.88 -26.05
C ALA A 117 -1.73 6.75 -25.65
N THR A 118 -2.09 5.96 -24.63
CA THR A 118 -1.37 4.72 -24.30
C THR A 118 -1.32 3.73 -25.48
N SER A 119 -2.29 3.79 -26.41
CA SER A 119 -2.30 3.02 -27.66
C SER A 119 -1.36 3.56 -28.74
N GLY A 120 -0.72 4.72 -28.53
CA GLY A 120 0.15 5.40 -29.49
C GLY A 120 -0.56 6.39 -30.41
N ASP A 121 -1.89 6.50 -30.34
CA ASP A 121 -2.68 7.43 -31.15
C ASP A 121 -2.42 8.88 -30.72
N ARG A 122 -2.19 9.78 -31.68
CA ARG A 122 -2.00 11.20 -31.39
C ARG A 122 -3.32 11.84 -30.96
N LEU A 123 -3.34 12.46 -29.79
CA LEU A 123 -4.53 13.05 -29.18
C LEU A 123 -4.54 14.58 -29.24
N LEU A 124 -3.37 15.20 -29.35
CA LEU A 124 -3.22 16.65 -29.53
C LEU A 124 -2.99 17.00 -31.00
N ALA A 125 -3.79 17.94 -31.52
CA ALA A 125 -3.60 18.47 -32.86
C ALA A 125 -2.19 19.12 -32.98
N PRO A 126 -1.46 18.92 -34.10
CA PRO A 126 -0.10 19.46 -34.24
C PRO A 126 0.02 20.97 -34.03
N ASP A 127 -1.00 21.73 -34.43
CA ASP A 127 -1.09 23.19 -34.24
C ASP A 127 -1.39 23.61 -32.78
N ALA A 128 -1.74 22.66 -31.91
CA ALA A 128 -2.06 22.89 -30.51
C ALA A 128 -0.87 22.67 -29.56
N GLU A 129 0.29 22.18 -30.02
CA GLU A 129 1.48 21.97 -29.18
C GLU A 129 1.97 23.27 -28.52
N ALA A 130 2.06 24.35 -29.30
CA ALA A 130 2.47 25.66 -28.77
C ALA A 130 1.48 26.18 -27.71
N ALA A 131 0.17 25.99 -27.95
CA ALA A 131 -0.86 26.35 -27.00
C ALA A 131 -0.77 25.51 -25.71
N MET A 132 -0.50 24.20 -25.82
CA MET A 132 -0.32 23.31 -24.66
C MET A 132 0.91 23.70 -23.84
N ARG A 133 2.02 24.03 -24.52
CA ARG A 133 3.25 24.48 -23.85
C ARG A 133 3.02 25.77 -23.06
N GLU A 134 2.29 26.73 -23.63
CA GLU A 134 1.94 27.96 -22.92
C GLU A 134 0.96 27.67 -21.77
N PHE A 135 -0.04 26.82 -21.99
CA PHE A 135 -0.99 26.40 -20.97
C PHE A 135 -0.32 25.79 -19.74
N CYS A 136 0.72 24.97 -19.95
CA CYS A 136 1.50 24.35 -18.88
C CYS A 136 2.21 25.38 -17.96
N ARG A 137 2.46 26.62 -18.42
CA ARG A 137 3.07 27.69 -17.60
C ARG A 137 2.15 28.24 -16.51
N ARG A 138 0.86 27.89 -16.55
CA ARG A 138 -0.16 28.31 -15.58
C ARG A 138 -0.31 27.34 -14.42
N ALA A 139 0.23 26.13 -14.54
CA ALA A 139 -0.02 25.06 -13.61
C ALA A 139 0.66 25.30 -12.26
N THR A 140 0.09 24.77 -11.20
CA THR A 140 0.82 24.54 -9.95
C THR A 140 1.89 23.47 -10.18
N VAL A 141 1.51 22.39 -10.87
CA VAL A 141 2.41 21.29 -11.23
C VAL A 141 1.95 20.63 -12.54
N ILE A 142 2.92 20.23 -13.36
CA ILE A 142 2.67 19.42 -14.56
C ILE A 142 3.13 17.97 -14.36
N THR A 143 2.46 17.02 -15.03
CA THR A 143 2.78 15.58 -14.92
C THR A 143 3.16 14.93 -16.26
N PRO A 144 4.13 15.47 -17.04
CA PRO A 144 4.49 14.93 -18.34
C PRO A 144 5.16 13.55 -18.24
N ASN A 145 4.92 12.67 -19.21
CA ASN A 145 5.84 11.55 -19.48
C ASN A 145 7.13 12.04 -20.18
N ILE A 146 8.09 11.15 -20.41
CA ILE A 146 9.39 11.52 -21.01
C ILE A 146 9.22 12.15 -22.42
N PRO A 147 8.44 11.56 -23.35
CA PRO A 147 8.16 12.22 -24.63
C PRO A 147 7.49 13.59 -24.50
N GLU A 148 6.50 13.74 -23.61
CA GLU A 148 5.78 15.00 -23.39
C GLU A 148 6.72 16.08 -22.80
N LEU A 149 7.60 15.70 -21.87
CA LEU A 149 8.57 16.61 -21.28
C LEU A 149 9.53 17.17 -22.34
N ALA A 150 9.97 16.31 -23.27
CA ALA A 150 10.82 16.72 -24.38
C ALA A 150 10.12 17.73 -25.31
N VAL A 151 8.84 17.52 -25.62
CA VAL A 151 8.03 18.49 -26.40
C VAL A 151 7.92 19.83 -25.67
N LEU A 152 7.67 19.80 -24.35
CA LEU A 152 7.59 21.03 -23.54
C LEU A 152 8.95 21.76 -23.50
N CYS A 153 10.04 21.04 -23.29
CA CYS A 153 11.39 21.58 -23.22
C CYS A 153 11.97 21.95 -24.59
N GLN A 154 11.35 21.51 -25.68
CA GLN A 154 11.85 21.65 -27.06
C GLN A 154 13.24 20.98 -27.21
N THR A 155 13.37 19.78 -26.63
CA THR A 155 14.57 18.95 -26.62
C THR A 155 14.24 17.55 -27.15
N GLU A 156 15.26 16.71 -27.32
CA GLU A 156 15.04 15.28 -27.54
C GLU A 156 14.55 14.59 -26.26
N PRO A 157 13.83 13.44 -26.37
CA PRO A 157 13.48 12.59 -25.24
C PRO A 157 14.71 12.21 -24.41
N ALA A 158 14.62 12.42 -23.10
CA ALA A 158 15.66 11.99 -22.16
C ALA A 158 15.88 10.47 -22.23
N LYS A 159 17.14 10.05 -22.18
CA LYS A 159 17.56 8.64 -22.26
C LYS A 159 17.65 7.98 -20.90
N ASP A 160 17.83 8.79 -19.86
CA ASP A 160 17.94 8.34 -18.48
C ASP A 160 17.29 9.34 -17.51
N ALA A 161 17.33 8.98 -16.22
CA ALA A 161 16.69 9.78 -15.17
C ALA A 161 17.43 11.11 -14.91
N GLU A 162 18.74 11.16 -15.16
CA GLU A 162 19.54 12.37 -14.94
C GLU A 162 19.21 13.43 -15.99
N GLU A 163 19.19 13.04 -17.27
CA GLU A 163 18.76 13.90 -18.37
C GLU A 163 17.31 14.39 -18.17
N ALA A 164 16.39 13.51 -17.73
CA ALA A 164 15.00 13.88 -17.47
C ALA A 164 14.88 14.90 -16.32
N LEU A 165 15.66 14.72 -15.25
CA LEU A 165 15.71 15.67 -14.13
C LEU A 165 16.32 17.01 -14.54
N GLU A 166 17.33 17.02 -15.40
CA GLU A 166 17.90 18.26 -15.94
C GLU A 166 16.86 19.04 -16.76
N GLN A 167 16.15 18.36 -17.67
CA GLN A 167 15.06 18.95 -18.45
C GLN A 167 13.97 19.53 -17.53
N ALA A 168 13.53 18.77 -16.54
CA ALA A 168 12.51 19.21 -15.59
C ALA A 168 12.96 20.41 -14.74
N ARG A 169 14.22 20.42 -14.25
CA ARG A 169 14.80 21.56 -13.52
C ARG A 169 14.88 22.82 -14.39
N GLY A 170 15.26 22.65 -15.66
CA GLY A 170 15.29 23.74 -16.64
C GLY A 170 13.90 24.35 -16.85
N TRP A 171 12.91 23.50 -17.12
CA TRP A 171 11.51 23.92 -17.26
C TRP A 171 11.00 24.62 -16.00
N ALA A 172 11.17 24.01 -14.83
CA ALA A 172 10.66 24.52 -13.57
C ALA A 172 11.23 25.91 -13.22
N ARG A 173 12.54 26.08 -13.40
CA ARG A 173 13.22 27.37 -13.18
C ARG A 173 12.76 28.45 -14.16
N GLN A 174 12.55 28.09 -15.44
CA GLN A 174 12.15 29.05 -16.46
C GLN A 174 10.69 29.49 -16.31
N THR A 175 9.82 28.59 -15.85
CA THR A 175 8.36 28.80 -15.84
C THR A 175 7.81 29.17 -14.47
N GLY A 176 8.52 28.85 -13.38
CA GLY A 176 7.97 28.92 -12.04
C GLY A 176 7.00 27.77 -11.71
N VAL A 177 6.93 26.73 -12.55
CA VAL A 177 5.97 25.62 -12.43
C VAL A 177 6.68 24.33 -12.03
N ALA A 178 6.13 23.62 -11.03
CA ALA A 178 6.69 22.34 -10.63
C ALA A 178 6.47 21.24 -11.68
N VAL A 179 7.33 20.23 -11.69
CA VAL A 179 7.26 19.10 -12.63
C VAL A 179 7.31 17.78 -11.87
N ILE A 180 6.39 16.86 -12.16
CA ILE A 180 6.54 15.45 -11.78
C ILE A 180 7.23 14.70 -12.91
N VAL A 181 8.47 14.28 -12.67
CA VAL A 181 9.21 13.39 -13.57
C VAL A 181 8.80 11.96 -13.28
N LYS A 182 8.19 11.31 -14.28
CA LYS A 182 7.77 9.90 -14.24
C LYS A 182 8.82 9.03 -14.94
N THR A 183 9.61 8.27 -14.19
CA THR A 183 10.69 7.46 -14.76
C THR A 183 10.22 6.11 -15.33
N GLY A 184 8.93 5.78 -15.25
CA GLY A 184 8.38 4.49 -15.71
C GLY A 184 8.57 4.15 -17.21
N HIS A 185 8.97 5.11 -18.05
CA HIS A 185 9.32 4.87 -19.46
C HIS A 185 10.80 4.47 -19.65
N LEU A 186 11.63 4.59 -18.61
CA LEU A 186 13.04 4.22 -18.63
C LEU A 186 13.19 2.73 -18.32
N ASP A 187 14.14 2.07 -18.97
CA ASP A 187 14.40 0.64 -18.77
C ASP A 187 15.18 0.40 -17.47
N SER A 188 14.45 0.39 -16.36
CA SER A 188 14.95 0.17 -15.02
C SER A 188 13.92 -0.57 -14.18
N ARG A 189 14.41 -1.39 -13.24
CA ARG A 189 13.59 -2.00 -12.18
C ARG A 189 13.01 -0.93 -11.24
N ARG A 190 13.70 0.20 -11.09
CA ARG A 190 13.29 1.33 -10.26
C ARG A 190 12.58 2.37 -11.13
N VAL A 191 11.35 2.74 -10.75
CA VAL A 191 10.44 3.59 -11.54
C VAL A 191 9.88 4.76 -10.72
N ASP A 192 10.77 5.48 -10.05
CA ASP A 192 10.45 6.63 -9.19
C ASP A 192 9.60 7.71 -9.88
N ASN A 193 8.77 8.37 -9.05
CA ASN A 193 8.21 9.68 -9.36
C ASN A 193 8.98 10.75 -8.59
N ILE A 194 9.39 11.81 -9.28
CA ILE A 194 10.21 12.87 -8.68
C ILE A 194 9.53 14.22 -8.91
N TRP A 195 9.16 14.88 -7.82
CA TRP A 195 8.69 16.27 -7.84
C TRP A 195 9.89 17.21 -7.88
N VAL A 196 9.97 18.05 -8.91
CA VAL A 196 10.98 19.11 -9.06
C VAL A 196 10.30 20.46 -8.86
N THR A 197 10.71 21.19 -7.82
CA THR A 197 10.23 22.56 -7.54
C THR A 197 10.96 23.61 -8.39
N PRO A 198 10.38 24.81 -8.59
CA PRO A 198 11.07 25.93 -9.23
C PRO A 198 12.38 26.34 -8.55
N GLU A 199 12.45 26.19 -7.22
CA GLU A 199 13.62 26.49 -6.39
C GLU A 199 14.72 25.42 -6.50
N GLY A 200 14.41 24.27 -7.12
CA GLY A 200 15.34 23.15 -7.33
C GLY A 200 15.31 22.07 -6.25
N THR A 201 14.49 22.22 -5.20
CA THR A 201 14.21 21.14 -4.24
C THR A 201 13.51 19.99 -4.94
N THR A 202 13.90 18.75 -4.61
CA THR A 202 13.32 17.53 -5.15
C THR A 202 12.71 16.66 -4.05
N TYR A 203 11.51 16.13 -4.31
CA TYR A 203 10.91 15.07 -3.49
C TYR A 203 10.80 13.81 -4.35
N THR A 204 11.29 12.69 -3.84
CA THR A 204 11.31 11.42 -4.58
C THR A 204 10.42 10.41 -3.88
N ALA A 205 9.42 9.89 -4.61
CA ALA A 205 8.67 8.71 -4.21
C ALA A 205 9.25 7.51 -4.97
N GLN A 206 9.90 6.62 -4.22
CA GLN A 206 10.55 5.44 -4.76
C GLN A 206 9.54 4.32 -4.99
N THR A 207 9.65 3.64 -6.13
CA THR A 207 8.79 2.49 -6.45
C THR A 207 9.51 1.58 -7.45
N THR A 208 9.02 0.36 -7.58
CA THR A 208 9.52 -0.62 -8.55
C THR A 208 8.55 -0.86 -9.69
N ARG A 209 9.10 -1.38 -10.78
CA ARG A 209 8.34 -1.79 -11.95
C ARG A 209 7.47 -3.00 -11.62
N VAL A 210 6.19 -2.90 -11.92
CA VAL A 210 5.26 -4.03 -11.90
C VAL A 210 5.24 -4.64 -13.30
N GLU A 211 5.52 -5.94 -13.40
CA GLU A 211 5.43 -6.69 -14.65
C GLU A 211 3.96 -6.93 -15.01
N THR A 212 3.38 -6.02 -15.79
CA THR A 212 1.97 -6.08 -16.20
C THR A 212 1.70 -5.31 -17.49
N THR A 213 0.66 -5.73 -18.21
CA THR A 213 0.08 -4.97 -19.34
C THR A 213 -1.11 -4.10 -18.91
N ASN A 214 -1.50 -4.14 -17.63
CA ASN A 214 -2.61 -3.35 -17.10
C ASN A 214 -2.17 -1.94 -16.69
N THR A 215 -1.72 -1.14 -17.66
CA THR A 215 -1.20 0.22 -17.42
C THR A 215 -2.08 1.33 -18.00
N HIS A 216 -3.26 0.97 -18.54
CA HIS A 216 -4.19 1.92 -19.11
C HIS A 216 -4.70 2.91 -18.05
N GLY A 217 -4.55 4.20 -18.32
CA GLY A 217 -5.00 5.29 -17.45
C GLY A 217 -4.09 5.65 -16.26
N THR A 218 -2.86 5.13 -16.20
CA THR A 218 -1.90 5.48 -15.14
C THR A 218 -1.62 6.98 -15.02
N GLY A 219 -1.41 7.69 -16.14
CA GLY A 219 -1.19 9.14 -16.16
C GLY A 219 -2.38 9.97 -15.65
N CYS A 220 -3.57 9.68 -16.14
CA CYS A 220 -4.81 10.31 -15.67
C CYS A 220 -5.05 10.03 -14.18
N SER A 221 -4.73 8.81 -13.73
CA SER A 221 -4.93 8.42 -12.35
C SER A 221 -3.99 9.15 -11.40
N LEU A 222 -2.70 9.25 -11.75
CA LEU A 222 -1.68 9.97 -10.99
C LEU A 222 -2.04 11.44 -10.84
N SER A 223 -2.31 12.12 -11.96
CA SER A 223 -2.60 13.57 -11.97
C SER A 223 -3.87 13.92 -11.19
N SER A 224 -4.93 13.10 -11.31
CA SER A 224 -6.20 13.32 -10.61
C SER A 224 -6.10 13.08 -9.10
N ALA A 225 -5.40 12.02 -8.68
CA ALA A 225 -5.14 11.78 -7.26
C ALA A 225 -4.25 12.88 -6.68
N LEU A 226 -3.23 13.34 -7.42
CA LEU A 226 -2.34 14.43 -7.00
C LEU A 226 -3.09 15.75 -6.82
N ALA A 227 -3.95 16.12 -7.77
CA ALA A 227 -4.80 17.31 -7.65
C ALA A 227 -5.69 17.24 -6.40
N THR A 228 -6.17 16.05 -6.06
CA THR A 228 -7.01 15.82 -4.88
C THR A 228 -6.23 15.98 -3.58
N ARG A 229 -5.05 15.37 -3.46
CA ARG A 229 -4.20 15.48 -2.26
C ARG A 229 -3.71 16.91 -2.04
N LEU A 230 -3.27 17.59 -3.10
CA LEU A 230 -2.91 19.02 -3.05
C LEU A 230 -4.12 19.90 -2.70
N GLY A 231 -5.30 19.60 -3.27
CA GLY A 231 -6.55 20.30 -2.96
C GLY A 231 -7.00 20.11 -1.51
N ALA A 232 -6.69 18.96 -0.90
CA ALA A 232 -6.88 18.71 0.53
C ALA A 232 -5.91 19.50 1.43
N GLY A 233 -4.83 20.04 0.85
CA GLY A 233 -3.82 20.83 1.56
C GLY A 233 -2.56 20.06 1.95
N ASP A 234 -2.37 18.85 1.43
CA ASP A 234 -1.15 18.07 1.67
C ASP A 234 0.10 18.80 1.15
N ALA A 235 1.23 18.60 1.83
CA ALA A 235 2.52 19.05 1.32
C ALA A 235 2.91 18.28 0.05
N PRO A 236 3.65 18.89 -0.90
CA PRO A 236 4.00 18.24 -2.16
C PRO A 236 4.66 16.86 -2.05
N GLY A 237 5.57 16.68 -1.08
CA GLY A 237 6.23 15.40 -0.83
C GLY A 237 5.25 14.32 -0.36
N ASP A 238 4.39 14.65 0.60
CA ASP A 238 3.39 13.73 1.16
C ASP A 238 2.35 13.34 0.11
N ALA A 239 1.89 14.33 -0.68
CA ALA A 239 0.97 14.11 -1.79
C ALA A 239 1.58 13.17 -2.84
N LEU A 240 2.86 13.37 -3.20
CA LEU A 240 3.56 12.53 -4.18
C LEU A 240 3.73 11.09 -3.68
N LEU A 241 4.12 10.92 -2.42
CA LEU A 241 4.31 9.61 -1.81
C LEU A 241 2.99 8.84 -1.79
N TRP A 242 1.92 9.46 -1.26
CA TRP A 242 0.60 8.82 -1.18
C TRP A 242 0.08 8.39 -2.56
N VAL A 243 0.19 9.27 -3.57
CA VAL A 243 -0.29 9.00 -4.93
C VAL A 243 0.52 7.88 -5.58
N THR A 244 1.84 7.87 -5.38
CA THR A 244 2.72 6.84 -5.92
C THR A 244 2.39 5.48 -5.32
N ASP A 245 2.24 5.41 -4.00
CA ASP A 245 1.92 4.16 -3.29
C ASP A 245 0.54 3.62 -3.68
N TRP A 246 -0.47 4.49 -3.73
CA TRP A 246 -1.83 4.11 -4.14
C TRP A 246 -1.88 3.62 -5.59
N LEU A 247 -1.18 4.31 -6.50
CA LEU A 247 -1.18 3.92 -7.91
C LEU A 247 -0.38 2.63 -8.13
N HIS A 248 0.73 2.43 -7.41
CA HIS A 248 1.49 1.19 -7.46
C HIS A 248 0.62 -0.02 -7.09
N GLU A 249 -0.08 0.05 -5.96
CA GLU A 249 -1.04 -0.96 -5.52
C GLU A 249 -2.16 -1.16 -6.57
N SER A 250 -2.66 -0.08 -7.15
CA SER A 250 -3.68 -0.14 -8.22
C SER A 250 -3.18 -0.85 -9.49
N ILE A 251 -1.91 -0.67 -9.86
CA ILE A 251 -1.28 -1.34 -11.01
C ILE A 251 -1.06 -2.82 -10.70
N GLN A 252 -0.51 -3.14 -9.53
CA GLN A 252 -0.23 -4.50 -9.07
C GLN A 252 -1.49 -5.40 -9.14
N HIS A 253 -2.65 -4.86 -8.76
CA HIS A 253 -3.89 -5.62 -8.75
C HIS A 253 -4.77 -5.41 -9.99
N GLY A 254 -4.36 -4.56 -10.94
CA GLY A 254 -5.14 -4.25 -12.15
C GLY A 254 -5.49 -5.48 -13.00
N ALA A 255 -4.58 -6.45 -13.10
CA ALA A 255 -4.79 -7.69 -13.87
C ALA A 255 -5.94 -8.55 -13.33
N ALA A 256 -6.21 -8.50 -12.02
CA ALA A 256 -7.27 -9.28 -11.39
C ALA A 256 -8.68 -8.84 -11.83
N LEU A 257 -8.83 -7.61 -12.35
CA LEU A 257 -10.11 -7.10 -12.84
C LEU A 257 -10.63 -7.84 -14.09
N ARG A 258 -9.73 -8.42 -14.91
CA ARG A 258 -10.09 -9.10 -16.16
C ARG A 258 -10.98 -8.26 -17.09
N VAL A 259 -10.64 -6.97 -17.24
CA VAL A 259 -11.38 -6.02 -18.09
C VAL A 259 -10.72 -5.88 -19.46
N GLY A 260 -11.45 -6.27 -20.51
CA GLY A 260 -11.00 -6.17 -21.89
C GLY A 260 -9.97 -7.24 -22.29
N HIS A 261 -9.43 -7.10 -23.50
CA HIS A 261 -8.50 -8.07 -24.11
C HIS A 261 -7.20 -7.43 -24.62
N GLY A 262 -7.02 -6.11 -24.39
CA GLY A 262 -5.83 -5.36 -24.78
C GLY A 262 -5.07 -4.86 -23.56
N GLN A 263 -4.68 -3.58 -23.55
CA GLN A 263 -4.09 -2.94 -22.37
C GLN A 263 -5.21 -2.68 -21.34
N GLY A 264 -5.23 -3.46 -20.27
CA GLY A 264 -6.26 -3.37 -19.24
C GLY A 264 -6.05 -2.17 -18.30
N PRO A 265 -7.10 -1.78 -17.54
CA PRO A 265 -6.99 -0.68 -16.57
C PRO A 265 -6.28 -1.10 -15.29
N VAL A 266 -5.82 -0.10 -14.54
CA VAL A 266 -5.48 -0.24 -13.11
C VAL A 266 -6.73 -0.44 -12.26
N ASP A 267 -6.58 -0.98 -11.05
CA ASP A 267 -7.67 -1.14 -10.08
C ASP A 267 -7.74 0.00 -9.08
N HIS A 268 -8.42 1.09 -9.47
CA HIS A 268 -8.62 2.28 -8.63
C HIS A 268 -9.23 2.01 -7.24
N SER A 269 -9.88 0.86 -7.08
CA SER A 269 -10.71 0.52 -5.92
C SER A 269 -10.13 -0.59 -5.04
N HIS A 270 -8.95 -1.12 -5.39
CA HIS A 270 -8.30 -2.21 -4.67
C HIS A 270 -8.08 -1.83 -3.19
N ARG A 271 -7.36 -0.74 -2.94
CA ARG A 271 -7.04 -0.25 -1.58
C ARG A 271 -8.30 -0.10 -0.72
N ALA A 272 -9.37 0.46 -1.28
CA ALA A 272 -10.63 0.64 -0.56
C ALA A 272 -11.28 -0.69 -0.15
N ARG A 273 -11.30 -1.69 -1.04
CA ARG A 273 -11.81 -3.03 -0.72
C ARG A 273 -10.97 -3.74 0.34
N ARG A 274 -9.64 -3.65 0.22
CA ARG A 274 -8.69 -4.23 1.17
C ARG A 274 -8.89 -3.64 2.57
N LEU A 275 -8.86 -2.30 2.68
CA LEU A 275 -9.07 -1.61 3.97
C LEU A 275 -10.45 -1.90 4.58
N ALA A 276 -11.50 -2.04 3.76
CA ALA A 276 -12.83 -2.41 4.25
C ALA A 276 -12.87 -3.85 4.80
N ALA A 277 -12.17 -4.78 4.16
CA ALA A 277 -12.03 -6.15 4.66
C ALA A 277 -11.24 -6.20 5.97
N ASP A 278 -10.15 -5.43 6.05
CA ASP A 278 -9.27 -5.32 7.22
C ASP A 278 -9.98 -4.67 8.43
N ALA A 279 -10.86 -3.71 8.19
CA ALA A 279 -11.63 -3.02 9.24
C ALA A 279 -12.88 -3.81 9.72
N SER A 280 -13.09 -5.03 9.23
CA SER A 280 -14.26 -5.83 9.60
C SER A 280 -14.27 -6.15 11.10
N ALA A 281 -15.37 -5.81 11.78
CA ALA A 281 -15.61 -6.16 13.17
C ALA A 281 -16.21 -7.57 13.37
N THR A 282 -16.28 -8.36 12.29
CA THR A 282 -16.79 -9.74 12.38
C THR A 282 -15.76 -10.61 13.11
N ALA A 283 -16.22 -11.41 14.07
CA ALA A 283 -15.36 -12.32 14.80
C ALA A 283 -14.59 -13.25 13.84
N TRP A 284 -13.28 -13.38 14.06
CA TRP A 284 -12.42 -14.18 13.18
C TRP A 284 -12.73 -15.67 13.23
N PHE A 285 -13.11 -16.18 14.41
CA PHE A 285 -13.41 -17.59 14.62
C PHE A 285 -14.72 -17.75 15.40
N ALA A 286 -15.45 -18.81 15.10
CA ALA A 286 -16.55 -19.27 15.95
C ALA A 286 -15.99 -19.90 17.24
N PRO A 287 -16.77 -19.96 18.33
CA PRO A 287 -16.40 -20.72 19.51
C PRO A 287 -16.09 -22.18 19.16
N ILE A 288 -15.04 -22.73 19.77
CA ILE A 288 -14.67 -24.13 19.62
C ILE A 288 -15.31 -24.92 20.76
N GLU A 289 -16.06 -25.96 20.41
CA GLU A 289 -16.64 -26.90 21.39
C GLU A 289 -15.53 -27.66 22.15
N PRO A 290 -15.78 -28.17 23.37
CA PRO A 290 -14.80 -28.93 24.14
C PRO A 290 -14.13 -30.05 23.33
N LEU A 291 -12.79 -30.07 23.31
CA LEU A 291 -11.99 -30.98 22.48
C LEU A 291 -11.60 -32.25 23.25
N GLU A 292 -12.34 -33.32 23.04
CA GLU A 292 -12.03 -34.64 23.63
C GLU A 292 -10.77 -35.28 23.00
N SER A 293 -10.56 -35.05 21.70
CA SER A 293 -9.44 -35.59 20.94
C SER A 293 -8.98 -34.60 19.85
N PRO A 294 -7.72 -34.67 19.39
CA PRO A 294 -7.17 -33.73 18.41
C PRO A 294 -7.90 -33.77 17.06
N GLU A 295 -8.47 -34.91 16.68
CA GLU A 295 -9.20 -35.10 15.43
C GLU A 295 -10.52 -34.30 15.37
N THR A 296 -11.02 -33.85 16.52
CA THR A 296 -12.24 -33.02 16.60
C THR A 296 -11.99 -31.54 16.29
N LEU A 297 -10.72 -31.11 16.28
CA LEU A 297 -10.36 -29.77 15.82
C LEU A 297 -10.39 -29.73 14.30
N VAL A 298 -11.41 -29.08 13.73
CA VAL A 298 -11.59 -29.00 12.29
C VAL A 298 -10.46 -28.20 11.64
N GLY A 299 -9.78 -28.84 10.68
CA GLY A 299 -8.72 -28.22 9.88
C GLY A 299 -9.24 -27.25 8.81
N SER A 300 -8.33 -26.52 8.19
CA SER A 300 -8.66 -25.76 6.97
C SER A 300 -9.07 -26.70 5.82
N PRO A 301 -9.93 -26.28 4.87
CA PRO A 301 -10.39 -27.13 3.76
C PRO A 301 -9.26 -27.58 2.82
N GLU A 302 -8.28 -26.71 2.62
CA GLU A 302 -7.10 -27.01 1.81
C GLU A 302 -5.95 -27.54 2.67
N PRO A 303 -5.12 -28.48 2.17
CA PRO A 303 -4.03 -29.09 2.91
C PRO A 303 -3.06 -28.06 3.49
N ALA A 304 -2.53 -28.32 4.69
CA ALA A 304 -1.51 -27.48 5.29
C ALA A 304 -0.22 -27.46 4.45
N PRO A 305 0.48 -26.32 4.35
CA PRO A 305 1.84 -26.32 3.83
C PRO A 305 2.73 -27.21 4.70
N THR A 306 3.80 -27.75 4.12
CA THR A 306 4.80 -28.49 4.90
C THR A 306 5.44 -27.55 5.92
N ALA A 307 5.32 -27.90 7.20
CA ALA A 307 5.89 -27.11 8.28
C ALA A 307 7.42 -27.16 8.23
N ALA A 308 8.07 -25.99 8.29
CA ALA A 308 9.52 -25.86 8.38
C ALA A 308 10.07 -26.59 9.63
N VAL A 309 9.30 -26.53 10.72
CA VAL A 309 9.51 -27.33 11.93
C VAL A 309 8.32 -28.26 12.10
N ALA A 310 8.57 -29.57 12.04
CA ALA A 310 7.52 -30.56 12.10
C ALA A 310 6.78 -30.54 13.44
N PRO A 311 5.44 -30.73 13.46
CA PRO A 311 4.72 -30.95 14.71
C PRO A 311 5.26 -32.19 15.44
N VAL A 312 5.24 -32.15 16.77
CA VAL A 312 5.87 -33.17 17.62
C VAL A 312 4.88 -34.23 18.13
N GLY A 313 3.59 -34.02 17.92
CA GLY A 313 2.53 -34.92 18.36
C GLY A 313 1.17 -34.60 17.74
N PRO A 314 0.11 -35.32 18.13
CA PRO A 314 -1.20 -35.22 17.51
C PRO A 314 -1.89 -33.87 17.77
N TRP A 315 -1.69 -33.23 18.92
CA TRP A 315 -2.30 -31.91 19.18
C TRP A 315 -1.65 -30.81 18.36
N THR A 316 -0.32 -30.77 18.34
CA THR A 316 0.43 -29.84 17.49
C THR A 316 0.15 -30.07 16.01
N THR A 317 -0.04 -31.32 15.58
CA THR A 317 -0.48 -31.64 14.21
C THR A 317 -1.86 -31.04 13.89
N ALA A 318 -2.83 -31.21 14.79
CA ALA A 318 -4.17 -30.66 14.62
C ALA A 318 -4.17 -29.12 14.59
N LEU A 319 -3.37 -28.48 15.44
CA LEU A 319 -3.19 -27.02 15.45
C LEU A 319 -2.66 -26.52 14.09
N TRP A 320 -1.60 -27.14 13.55
CA TRP A 320 -1.04 -26.78 12.25
C TRP A 320 -2.06 -26.89 11.11
N GLN A 321 -2.83 -27.98 11.11
CA GLN A 321 -3.89 -28.21 10.12
C GLN A 321 -5.01 -27.17 10.24
N ALA A 322 -5.37 -26.77 11.46
CA ALA A 322 -6.37 -25.74 11.71
C ALA A 322 -5.91 -24.35 11.25
N SER A 323 -4.62 -24.01 11.42
CA SER A 323 -4.06 -22.71 11.00
C SER A 323 -3.53 -22.67 9.56
N ALA A 324 -3.74 -23.71 8.76
CA ALA A 324 -3.16 -23.84 7.42
C ALA A 324 -3.48 -22.68 6.47
N ASP A 325 -4.71 -22.17 6.47
CA ASP A 325 -5.07 -20.97 5.69
C ASP A 325 -4.24 -19.75 6.11
N LEU A 326 -4.13 -19.50 7.41
CA LEU A 326 -3.38 -18.36 7.95
C LEU A 326 -1.90 -18.46 7.63
N ALA A 327 -1.31 -19.65 7.76
CA ALA A 327 0.09 -19.89 7.42
C ALA A 327 0.38 -19.58 5.94
N ARG A 328 -0.50 -20.02 5.02
CA ARG A 328 -0.39 -19.68 3.60
C ARG A 328 -0.49 -18.18 3.35
N ARG A 329 -1.46 -17.52 3.98
CA ARG A 329 -1.70 -16.08 3.81
C ARG A 329 -0.55 -15.24 4.33
N ILE A 330 0.06 -15.62 5.44
CA ILE A 330 1.26 -14.95 5.96
C ILE A 330 2.42 -15.11 4.97
N GLN A 331 2.64 -16.33 4.47
CA GLN A 331 3.72 -16.62 3.52
C GLN A 331 3.51 -15.92 2.17
N ALA A 332 2.26 -15.71 1.76
CA ALA A 332 1.88 -14.99 0.56
C ALA A 332 1.50 -13.51 0.83
N SER A 333 1.83 -12.97 2.00
CA SER A 333 1.44 -11.59 2.36
C SER A 333 2.19 -10.58 1.48
N ASP A 334 1.49 -9.50 1.12
CA ASP A 334 2.07 -8.44 0.31
C ASP A 334 3.27 -7.77 1.00
N PHE A 335 3.27 -7.75 2.35
CA PHE A 335 4.40 -7.27 3.13
C PHE A 335 5.66 -8.11 2.92
N VAL A 336 5.56 -9.44 3.07
CA VAL A 336 6.72 -10.34 2.89
C VAL A 336 7.18 -10.32 1.43
N ALA A 337 6.26 -10.30 0.47
CA ALA A 337 6.61 -10.17 -0.95
C ALA A 337 7.36 -8.86 -1.21
N ALA A 338 6.86 -7.73 -0.71
CA ALA A 338 7.50 -6.42 -0.87
C ALA A 338 8.85 -6.32 -0.17
N LEU A 339 9.03 -6.98 0.97
CA LEU A 339 10.33 -7.12 1.62
C LEU A 339 11.32 -7.88 0.74
N VAL A 340 10.93 -9.05 0.23
CA VAL A 340 11.78 -9.91 -0.60
C VAL A 340 12.15 -9.24 -1.93
N ASP A 341 11.20 -8.52 -2.52
CA ASP A 341 11.41 -7.84 -3.80
C ASP A 341 12.15 -6.49 -3.65
N GLY A 342 12.35 -6.02 -2.41
CA GLY A 342 12.97 -4.73 -2.09
C GLY A 342 12.09 -3.53 -2.43
N THR A 343 10.78 -3.73 -2.52
CA THR A 343 9.78 -2.74 -2.96
C THR A 343 9.02 -2.12 -1.80
N LEU A 344 9.09 -2.72 -0.61
CA LEU A 344 8.47 -2.17 0.59
C LEU A 344 8.98 -0.74 0.80
N THR A 345 8.10 0.20 1.14
CA THR A 345 8.52 1.58 1.37
C THR A 345 9.30 1.69 2.68
N GLY A 346 10.26 2.62 2.74
CA GLY A 346 10.99 2.88 3.99
C GLY A 346 10.06 3.32 5.13
N HIS A 347 8.95 4.00 4.81
CA HIS A 347 7.92 4.36 5.80
C HIS A 347 7.25 3.12 6.40
N ALA A 348 6.74 2.20 5.56
CA ALA A 348 6.11 0.97 6.00
C ALA A 348 7.08 0.07 6.79
N PHE A 349 8.34 -0.03 6.33
CA PHE A 349 9.37 -0.80 7.03
C PHE A 349 9.71 -0.22 8.40
N ASN A 350 9.93 1.09 8.50
CA ASN A 350 10.21 1.75 9.77
C ASN A 350 9.02 1.68 10.74
N PHE A 351 7.80 1.81 10.23
CA PHE A 351 6.59 1.59 11.02
C PHE A 351 6.55 0.16 11.58
N TYR A 352 6.78 -0.86 10.74
CA TYR A 352 6.84 -2.25 11.15
C TYR A 352 7.86 -2.48 12.27
N LEU A 353 9.10 -2.01 12.11
CA LEU A 353 10.15 -2.15 13.13
C LEU A 353 9.79 -1.44 14.43
N GLY A 354 9.16 -0.27 14.35
CA GLY A 354 8.64 0.43 15.53
C GLY A 354 7.56 -0.37 16.26
N GLN A 355 6.65 -1.02 15.53
CA GLN A 355 5.64 -1.91 16.12
C GLN A 355 6.27 -3.18 16.71
N ASP A 356 7.29 -3.74 16.05
CA ASP A 356 8.00 -4.96 16.47
C ASP A 356 8.74 -4.75 17.80
N ALA A 357 9.37 -3.60 17.99
CA ALA A 357 9.96 -3.24 19.29
C ALA A 357 8.91 -3.20 20.42
N GLN A 358 7.74 -2.60 20.18
CA GLN A 358 6.64 -2.57 21.15
C GLN A 358 6.07 -3.97 21.44
N TYR A 359 5.96 -4.80 20.38
CA TYR A 359 5.52 -6.18 20.48
C TYR A 359 6.49 -7.00 21.34
N LEU A 360 7.79 -7.00 21.03
CA LEU A 360 8.82 -7.75 21.76
C LEU A 360 8.90 -7.36 23.24
N ALA A 361 8.75 -6.06 23.56
CA ALA A 361 8.70 -5.59 24.93
C ALA A 361 7.54 -6.20 25.73
N SER A 362 6.37 -6.35 25.12
CA SER A 362 5.19 -6.97 25.76
C SER A 362 5.24 -8.51 25.72
N TYR A 363 5.74 -9.07 24.62
CA TYR A 363 5.91 -10.51 24.43
C TYR A 363 6.88 -11.09 25.46
N SER A 364 8.00 -10.41 25.73
CA SER A 364 8.94 -10.81 26.78
C SER A 364 8.27 -10.94 28.16
N ARG A 365 7.32 -10.04 28.48
CA ARG A 365 6.55 -10.08 29.74
C ARG A 365 5.56 -11.23 29.76
N ALA A 366 4.93 -11.54 28.62
CA ALA A 366 4.05 -12.70 28.47
C ALA A 366 4.83 -14.02 28.69
N LEU A 367 6.04 -14.13 28.12
CA LEU A 367 6.92 -15.27 28.33
C LEU A 367 7.40 -15.37 29.79
N ALA A 368 7.76 -14.26 30.43
CA ALA A 368 8.11 -14.24 31.85
C ALA A 368 6.94 -14.68 32.75
N ALA A 369 5.71 -14.31 32.40
CA ALA A 369 4.52 -14.80 33.08
C ALA A 369 4.35 -16.32 32.94
N LEU A 370 4.61 -16.89 31.76
CA LEU A 370 4.62 -18.35 31.57
C LEU A 370 5.72 -19.02 32.40
N ALA A 371 6.91 -18.42 32.48
CA ALA A 371 8.01 -18.94 33.30
C ALA A 371 7.62 -19.07 34.77
N ALA A 372 6.94 -18.05 35.31
CA ALA A 372 6.47 -18.04 36.70
C ALA A 372 5.34 -19.05 36.99
N ARG A 373 4.62 -19.48 35.94
CA ARG A 373 3.45 -20.35 36.05
C ARG A 373 3.72 -21.80 35.64
N ALA A 374 4.85 -22.06 35.00
CA ALA A 374 5.25 -23.39 34.57
C ALA A 374 5.41 -24.32 35.78
N VAL A 375 4.82 -25.51 35.70
CA VAL A 375 4.94 -26.54 36.74
C VAL A 375 6.25 -27.32 36.59
N ASP A 376 6.70 -27.54 35.36
CA ASP A 376 7.97 -28.19 35.07
C ASP A 376 9.13 -27.16 35.19
N PRO A 377 10.16 -27.43 36.01
CA PRO A 377 11.32 -26.56 36.12
C PRO A 377 12.04 -26.30 34.78
N GLN A 378 12.06 -27.29 33.88
CA GLN A 378 12.69 -27.11 32.56
C GLN A 378 11.90 -26.12 31.70
N ASP A 379 10.56 -26.24 31.71
CA ASP A 379 9.67 -25.31 31.00
C ASP A 379 9.82 -23.89 31.60
N SER A 380 9.96 -23.76 32.92
CA SER A 380 10.19 -22.47 33.58
C SER A 380 11.50 -21.80 33.13
N VAL A 381 12.60 -22.56 33.09
CA VAL A 381 13.90 -22.07 32.60
C VAL A 381 13.81 -21.68 31.12
N TRP A 382 13.16 -22.50 30.29
CA TRP A 382 12.96 -22.23 28.87
C TRP A 382 12.28 -20.88 28.66
N TRP A 383 11.12 -20.66 29.29
CA TRP A 383 10.37 -19.40 29.11
C TRP A 383 11.11 -18.18 29.63
N ALA A 384 11.88 -18.31 30.72
CA ALA A 384 12.72 -17.23 31.23
C ALA A 384 13.85 -16.86 30.25
N GLN A 385 14.48 -17.86 29.63
CA GLN A 385 15.50 -17.65 28.61
C GLN A 385 14.90 -17.04 27.34
N SER A 386 13.76 -17.53 26.86
CA SER A 386 13.06 -16.94 25.71
C SER A 386 12.66 -15.48 25.97
N SER A 387 12.19 -15.17 27.18
CA SER A 387 11.91 -13.78 27.60
C SER A 387 13.16 -12.90 27.53
N GLN A 388 14.30 -13.39 27.99
CA GLN A 388 15.57 -12.67 27.91
C GLN A 388 15.99 -12.42 26.46
N THR A 389 15.86 -13.43 25.58
CA THR A 389 16.19 -13.30 24.16
C THR A 389 15.39 -12.17 23.50
N CYS A 390 14.07 -12.10 23.73
CA CYS A 390 13.25 -11.02 23.17
C CYS A 390 13.70 -9.61 23.62
N ILE A 391 14.16 -9.46 24.87
CA ILE A 391 14.70 -8.18 25.37
C ILE A 391 16.00 -7.81 24.65
N VAL A 392 16.86 -8.80 24.39
CA VAL A 392 18.12 -8.58 23.67
C VAL A 392 17.88 -8.21 22.21
N GLU A 393 16.93 -8.88 21.56
CA GLU A 393 16.50 -8.61 20.18
C GLU A 393 15.87 -7.22 20.04
N GLU A 394 14.94 -6.85 20.92
CA GLU A 394 14.33 -5.51 20.96
C GLU A 394 15.40 -4.41 21.10
N ALA A 395 16.33 -4.59 22.04
CA ALA A 395 17.43 -3.66 22.22
C ALA A 395 18.36 -3.61 20.99
N ALA A 396 18.51 -4.71 20.23
CA ALA A 396 19.27 -4.73 18.99
C ALA A 396 18.55 -4.00 17.85
N LEU A 397 17.23 -4.16 17.71
CA LEU A 397 16.44 -3.38 16.75
C LEU A 397 16.59 -1.87 17.01
N HIS A 398 16.55 -1.46 18.29
CA HIS A 398 16.75 -0.07 18.68
C HIS A 398 18.12 0.50 18.31
N ARG A 399 19.18 -0.30 18.43
CA ARG A 399 20.55 0.13 18.08
C ARG A 399 20.79 0.16 16.58
N THR A 400 20.25 -0.80 15.84
CA THR A 400 20.63 -1.00 14.43
C THR A 400 19.74 -0.19 13.47
N TRP A 401 18.45 -0.07 13.78
CA TRP A 401 17.46 0.45 12.82
C TRP A 401 16.71 1.68 13.33
N LEU A 402 16.43 1.75 14.63
CA LEU A 402 15.61 2.83 15.21
C LEU A 402 16.45 3.93 15.86
N GLU A 403 17.77 3.93 15.70
CA GLU A 403 18.64 4.98 16.22
C GLU A 403 18.32 6.31 15.54
N GLY A 404 17.93 7.32 16.32
CA GLY A 404 17.51 8.63 15.81
C GLY A 404 16.09 8.70 15.24
N CYS A 405 15.31 7.61 15.32
CA CYS A 405 13.89 7.62 14.99
C CYS A 405 13.05 8.06 16.21
N ASP A 406 11.95 8.78 15.97
CA ASP A 406 10.96 9.06 17.01
C ASP A 406 10.34 7.75 17.52
N GLN A 407 10.03 7.67 18.82
CA GLN A 407 9.33 6.50 19.37
C GLN A 407 7.98 6.30 18.67
N VAL A 408 7.84 5.21 17.93
CA VAL A 408 6.58 4.83 17.29
C VAL A 408 5.64 4.29 18.37
N PRO A 409 4.49 4.93 18.64
CA PRO A 409 3.53 4.40 19.60
C PRO A 409 2.92 3.09 19.09
N ALA A 410 2.51 2.22 20.00
CA ALA A 410 1.82 0.99 19.63
C ALA A 410 0.52 1.33 18.87
N GLY A 411 0.41 0.82 17.65
CA GLY A 411 -0.80 0.90 16.84
C GLY A 411 -1.91 0.01 17.41
N PRO A 412 -3.15 0.13 16.88
CA PRO A 412 -4.29 -0.66 17.36
C PRO A 412 -4.09 -2.17 17.18
N VAL A 413 -3.44 -2.60 16.09
CA VAL A 413 -3.16 -4.03 15.83
C VAL A 413 -2.17 -4.58 16.85
N THR A 414 -1.03 -3.91 17.04
CA THR A 414 -0.03 -4.30 18.03
C THR A 414 -0.59 -4.30 19.44
N THR A 415 -1.35 -3.25 19.82
CA THR A 415 -1.99 -3.17 21.14
C THR A 415 -2.98 -4.32 21.34
N ALA A 416 -3.84 -4.60 20.35
CA ALA A 416 -4.78 -5.72 20.44
C ALA A 416 -4.05 -7.06 20.61
N TYR A 417 -2.93 -7.26 19.90
CA TYR A 417 -2.17 -8.49 20.01
C TYR A 417 -1.47 -8.62 21.37
N THR A 418 -0.79 -7.58 21.83
CA THR A 418 -0.05 -7.63 23.10
C THR A 418 -0.99 -7.71 24.31
N ASP A 419 -2.12 -7.00 24.30
CA ASP A 419 -3.16 -7.12 25.32
C ASP A 419 -3.77 -8.52 25.34
N PHE A 420 -4.02 -9.11 24.16
CA PHE A 420 -4.49 -10.49 24.04
C PHE A 420 -3.49 -11.46 24.69
N LEU A 421 -2.20 -11.38 24.33
CA LEU A 421 -1.15 -12.27 24.84
C LEU A 421 -0.97 -12.14 26.36
N LEU A 422 -0.92 -10.91 26.87
CA LEU A 422 -0.80 -10.66 28.31
C LEU A 422 -2.04 -11.20 29.05
N ALA A 423 -3.24 -10.99 28.52
CA ALA A 423 -4.46 -11.53 29.13
C ALA A 423 -4.46 -13.07 29.17
N ARG A 424 -4.05 -13.75 28.08
CA ARG A 424 -3.98 -15.22 28.04
C ARG A 424 -2.91 -15.77 28.99
N THR A 425 -1.73 -15.16 29.00
CA THR A 425 -0.57 -15.66 29.78
C THR A 425 -0.65 -15.34 31.27
N LEU A 426 -1.33 -14.26 31.68
CA LEU A 426 -1.53 -13.90 33.08
C LEU A 426 -2.83 -14.46 33.67
N GLY A 427 -3.92 -14.53 32.88
CA GLY A 427 -5.27 -14.76 33.39
C GLY A 427 -5.85 -16.15 33.17
N ASP A 428 -5.47 -16.85 32.08
CA ASP A 428 -6.07 -18.14 31.71
C ASP A 428 -5.20 -19.34 32.13
N ASP A 429 -5.70 -20.57 31.98
CA ASP A 429 -4.94 -21.81 32.24
C ASP A 429 -3.60 -21.86 31.48
N TYR A 430 -2.61 -22.54 32.04
CA TYR A 430 -1.26 -22.63 31.45
C TYR A 430 -1.27 -23.09 29.99
N VAL A 431 -2.11 -24.08 29.64
CA VAL A 431 -2.28 -24.56 28.26
C VAL A 431 -2.74 -23.47 27.29
N VAL A 432 -3.60 -22.55 27.73
CA VAL A 432 -4.08 -21.43 26.91
C VAL A 432 -2.95 -20.43 26.70
N GLY A 433 -2.19 -20.13 27.75
CA GLY A 433 -1.02 -19.26 27.69
C GLY A 433 0.05 -19.77 26.72
N VAL A 434 0.51 -21.02 26.88
CA VAL A 434 1.55 -21.59 26.00
C VAL A 434 1.07 -21.74 24.55
N ALA A 435 -0.22 -22.05 24.33
CA ALA A 435 -0.80 -22.11 22.99
C ALA A 435 -0.84 -20.73 22.32
N SER A 436 -1.12 -19.67 23.08
CA SER A 436 -1.22 -18.30 22.55
C SER A 436 0.11 -17.72 22.09
N VAL A 437 1.24 -18.14 22.68
CA VAL A 437 2.58 -17.65 22.30
C VAL A 437 3.24 -18.50 21.19
N LEU A 438 2.76 -19.72 20.95
CA LEU A 438 3.35 -20.63 19.96
C LEU A 438 3.46 -20.04 18.53
N PRO A 439 2.47 -19.30 18.00
CA PRO A 439 2.52 -18.82 16.61
C PRO A 439 3.73 -17.94 16.29
N CYS A 440 4.18 -17.10 17.24
CA CYS A 440 5.36 -16.25 17.06
C CYS A 440 6.63 -17.08 16.83
N PHE A 441 6.77 -18.25 17.46
CA PHE A 441 7.88 -19.17 17.15
C PHE A 441 7.66 -19.86 15.80
N TRP A 442 6.48 -20.46 15.63
CA TRP A 442 6.27 -21.45 14.56
C TRP A 442 6.04 -20.82 13.20
N LEU A 443 5.27 -19.74 13.13
CA LEU A 443 4.96 -19.05 11.88
C LEU A 443 6.15 -18.21 11.39
N TYR A 444 6.91 -17.57 12.29
CA TYR A 444 8.15 -16.89 11.86
C TYR A 444 9.20 -17.87 11.35
N ALA A 445 9.37 -19.05 11.99
CA ALA A 445 10.24 -20.09 11.45
C ALA A 445 9.76 -20.57 10.06
N GLN A 446 8.44 -20.66 9.85
CA GLN A 446 7.86 -20.99 8.54
C GLN A 446 8.15 -19.91 7.50
N VAL A 447 7.97 -18.63 7.84
CA VAL A 447 8.27 -17.50 6.95
C VAL A 447 9.75 -17.51 6.59
N GLY A 448 10.63 -17.57 7.60
CA GLY A 448 12.07 -17.57 7.45
C GLY A 448 12.59 -18.69 6.54
N ALA A 449 12.05 -19.91 6.68
CA ALA A 449 12.41 -21.03 5.82
C ALA A 449 11.98 -20.86 4.35
N GLY A 450 10.99 -20.00 4.08
CA GLY A 450 10.52 -19.67 2.74
C GLY A 450 11.23 -18.49 2.08
N LEU A 451 12.06 -17.74 2.83
CA LEU A 451 12.74 -16.54 2.30
C LEU A 451 13.87 -16.94 1.33
N PRO A 452 13.94 -16.32 0.14
CA PRO A 452 15.04 -16.55 -0.79
C PRO A 452 16.32 -15.82 -0.37
N GLU A 453 17.45 -16.19 -0.97
CA GLU A 453 18.65 -15.36 -0.96
C GLU A 453 18.44 -14.10 -1.80
N VAL A 454 18.82 -12.95 -1.26
CA VAL A 454 18.72 -11.66 -1.95
C VAL A 454 20.09 -11.16 -2.43
N PRO A 455 20.14 -10.39 -3.54
CA PRO A 455 21.40 -9.85 -4.06
C PRO A 455 22.12 -8.88 -3.09
N GLU A 456 23.42 -8.70 -3.32
CA GLU A 456 24.22 -7.69 -2.63
C GLU A 456 23.66 -6.28 -2.87
N GLY A 457 23.50 -5.49 -1.80
CA GLY A 457 22.89 -4.15 -1.84
C GLY A 457 21.37 -4.11 -1.72
N HIS A 458 20.71 -5.25 -1.49
CA HIS A 458 19.28 -5.29 -1.19
C HIS A 458 18.95 -4.51 0.10
N PRO A 459 17.94 -3.61 0.10
CA PRO A 459 17.69 -2.68 1.22
C PRO A 459 17.35 -3.38 2.54
N TYR A 460 16.76 -4.57 2.47
CA TYR A 460 16.30 -5.35 3.64
C TYR A 460 17.10 -6.62 3.89
N ALA A 461 18.29 -6.77 3.28
CA ALA A 461 19.10 -8.00 3.38
C ALA A 461 19.35 -8.44 4.83
N LEU A 462 19.76 -7.51 5.70
CA LEU A 462 20.06 -7.80 7.10
C LEU A 462 18.84 -8.37 7.85
N TRP A 463 17.64 -7.86 7.57
CA TRP A 463 16.41 -8.38 8.17
C TRP A 463 16.12 -9.79 7.66
N LEU A 464 16.17 -10.00 6.33
CA LEU A 464 15.90 -11.29 5.69
C LEU A 464 16.88 -12.38 6.17
N ASP A 465 18.16 -12.05 6.35
CA ASP A 465 19.17 -12.99 6.83
C ASP A 465 18.96 -13.36 8.30
N THR A 466 18.51 -12.43 9.14
CA THR A 466 18.23 -12.69 10.56
C THR A 466 17.17 -13.79 10.73
N TYR A 467 16.10 -13.74 9.93
CA TYR A 467 15.01 -14.72 10.00
C TYR A 467 15.31 -16.04 9.28
N ARG A 468 16.44 -16.16 8.58
CA ARG A 468 16.94 -17.43 8.03
C ARG A 468 17.79 -18.23 9.02
N ASP A 469 18.00 -17.73 10.24
CA ASP A 469 18.86 -18.38 11.24
C ASP A 469 18.32 -19.77 11.68
N PRO A 470 19.10 -20.85 11.56
CA PRO A 470 18.76 -22.19 12.05
C PRO A 470 18.43 -22.26 13.55
N GLU A 471 18.89 -21.32 14.38
CA GLU A 471 18.58 -21.29 15.82
C GLU A 471 17.08 -21.13 16.09
N PHE A 472 16.31 -20.46 15.22
CA PHE A 472 14.84 -20.38 15.31
C PHE A 472 14.17 -21.76 15.24
N THR A 473 14.74 -22.68 14.47
CA THR A 473 14.20 -24.04 14.31
C THR A 473 14.30 -24.85 15.61
N LYS A 474 15.41 -24.71 16.33
CA LYS A 474 15.61 -25.38 17.62
C LYS A 474 14.65 -24.86 18.68
N ALA A 475 14.52 -23.53 18.78
CA ALA A 475 13.61 -22.90 19.73
C ALA A 475 12.16 -23.32 19.49
N THR A 476 11.74 -23.33 18.23
CA THR A 476 10.39 -23.76 17.82
C THR A 476 10.12 -25.22 18.19
N SER A 477 11.08 -26.13 17.96
CA SER A 477 10.92 -27.56 18.29
C SER A 477 10.71 -27.80 19.79
N HIS A 478 11.42 -27.05 20.64
CA HIS A 478 11.25 -27.14 22.08
C HIS A 478 9.88 -26.60 22.52
N THR A 479 9.49 -25.41 22.05
CA THR A 479 8.19 -24.79 22.34
C THR A 479 7.02 -25.70 21.91
N LEU A 480 7.13 -26.37 20.75
CA LEU A 480 6.14 -27.36 20.31
C LEU A 480 6.00 -28.52 21.30
N SER A 481 7.10 -28.98 21.90
CA SER A 481 7.09 -30.06 22.90
C SER A 481 6.39 -29.64 24.20
N VAL A 482 6.60 -28.39 24.65
CA VAL A 482 5.90 -27.82 25.81
C VAL A 482 4.40 -27.73 25.56
N VAL A 483 4.00 -27.24 24.38
CA VAL A 483 2.58 -27.09 24.01
C VAL A 483 1.89 -28.45 23.88
N GLU A 484 2.51 -29.41 23.20
CA GLU A 484 1.97 -30.77 23.05
C GLU A 484 1.69 -31.41 24.42
N LYS A 485 2.65 -31.33 25.35
CA LYS A 485 2.52 -31.83 26.72
C LYS A 485 1.40 -31.11 27.48
N ALA A 486 1.29 -29.77 27.35
CA ALA A 486 0.24 -29.00 28.01
C ALA A 486 -1.16 -29.38 27.50
N PHE A 487 -1.34 -29.61 26.19
CA PHE A 487 -2.61 -30.09 25.63
C PHE A 487 -2.95 -31.50 26.13
N GLN A 488 -1.97 -32.42 26.20
CA GLN A 488 -2.20 -33.77 26.71
C GLN A 488 -2.71 -33.77 28.15
N GLN A 489 -2.20 -32.86 28.99
CA GLN A 489 -2.56 -32.74 30.41
C GLN A 489 -3.86 -31.96 30.66
N ALA A 490 -4.28 -31.11 29.72
CA ALA A 490 -5.47 -30.27 29.86
C ALA A 490 -6.78 -31.05 29.68
N GLY A 491 -7.86 -30.58 30.32
CA GLY A 491 -9.21 -31.08 30.07
C GLY A 491 -9.83 -30.52 28.77
N PRO A 492 -10.90 -31.13 28.24
CA PRO A 492 -11.49 -30.79 26.94
C PRO A 492 -11.85 -29.31 26.76
N ALA A 493 -12.44 -28.67 27.78
CA ALA A 493 -12.80 -27.25 27.72
C ALA A 493 -11.57 -26.32 27.68
N ALA A 494 -10.49 -26.68 28.39
CA ALA A 494 -9.25 -25.90 28.37
C ALA A 494 -8.51 -26.06 27.04
N ARG A 495 -8.54 -27.26 26.44
CA ARG A 495 -8.01 -27.52 25.09
C ARG A 495 -8.73 -26.70 24.03
N ALA A 496 -10.07 -26.62 24.09
CA ALA A 496 -10.85 -25.81 23.16
C ALA A 496 -10.49 -24.32 23.26
N ARG A 497 -10.38 -23.77 24.49
CA ARG A 497 -9.90 -22.40 24.70
C ARG A 497 -8.47 -22.19 24.19
N ALA A 498 -7.58 -23.16 24.41
CA ALA A 498 -6.19 -23.10 23.96
C ALA A 498 -6.07 -23.13 22.43
N ALA A 499 -6.84 -24.00 21.76
CA ALA A 499 -6.91 -24.04 20.30
C ALA A 499 -7.46 -22.73 19.72
N HIS A 500 -8.50 -22.17 20.35
CA HIS A 500 -9.03 -20.87 19.95
C HIS A 500 -8.00 -19.75 20.14
N ALA A 501 -7.26 -19.76 21.26
CA ALA A 501 -6.20 -18.78 21.52
C ALA A 501 -5.04 -18.91 20.52
N TYR A 502 -4.63 -20.13 20.16
CA TYR A 502 -3.64 -20.38 19.12
C TYR A 502 -4.08 -19.81 17.77
N LEU A 503 -5.31 -20.10 17.31
CA LEU A 503 -5.83 -19.58 16.03
C LEU A 503 -5.95 -18.05 16.06
N THR A 504 -6.38 -17.48 17.19
CA THR A 504 -6.45 -16.02 17.39
C THR A 504 -5.08 -15.38 17.30
N ALA A 505 -4.06 -15.98 17.92
CA ALA A 505 -2.68 -15.54 17.80
C ALA A 505 -2.16 -15.66 16.35
N CYS A 506 -2.41 -16.78 15.65
CA CYS A 506 -2.06 -16.91 14.22
C CYS A 506 -2.70 -15.80 13.36
N ARG A 507 -3.95 -15.40 13.67
CA ARG A 507 -4.60 -14.29 12.98
C ARG A 507 -3.97 -12.94 13.34
N HIS A 508 -3.61 -12.74 14.60
CA HIS A 508 -2.87 -11.55 15.00
C HIS A 508 -1.51 -11.46 14.31
N GLU A 509 -0.78 -12.57 14.10
CA GLU A 509 0.47 -12.55 13.33
C GLU A 509 0.24 -12.04 11.90
N LEU A 510 -0.80 -12.53 11.23
CA LEU A 510 -1.17 -12.04 9.90
C LEU A 510 -1.49 -10.54 9.92
N GLU A 511 -2.31 -10.08 10.86
CA GLU A 511 -2.60 -8.65 11.04
C GLU A 511 -1.34 -7.83 11.33
N PHE A 512 -0.39 -8.40 12.07
CA PHE A 512 0.86 -7.75 12.47
C PHE A 512 1.81 -7.55 11.29
N PHE A 513 1.88 -8.49 10.35
CA PHE A 513 2.57 -8.28 9.07
C PHE A 513 1.82 -7.27 8.20
N ASP A 514 0.50 -7.43 8.06
CA ASP A 514 -0.31 -6.64 7.14
C ASP A 514 -0.46 -5.17 7.56
N GLN A 515 -0.36 -4.84 8.87
CA GLN A 515 -0.53 -3.46 9.33
C GLN A 515 0.47 -2.47 8.73
N ALA A 516 1.66 -2.93 8.36
CA ALA A 516 2.65 -2.09 7.68
C ALA A 516 2.19 -1.67 6.26
N MET A 517 1.28 -2.43 5.65
CA MET A 517 0.67 -2.12 4.35
C MET A 517 -0.57 -1.23 4.49
N ARG A 518 -0.91 -0.78 5.70
CA ARG A 518 -2.08 0.06 6.00
C ARG A 518 -1.72 1.49 6.39
N VAL A 519 -0.44 1.81 6.52
CA VAL A 519 0.06 3.13 6.91
C VAL A 519 0.45 3.99 5.72
#